data_AF-A0A524JIW6-F1
#
_entry.id   AF-A0A524JIW6-F1
#
_cell.length_a   1.000
_cell.length_b   1.000
_cell.length_c   1.000
_cell.angle_alpha   90.00
_cell.angle_beta   90.00
_cell.angle_gamma   90.00
#
_symmetry.space_group_name_H-M   'P 1'
#
loop_
_entity.id
_entity.type
_entity.pdbx_description
1 polymer ?
#
loop_
_entity_poly.entity_id
_entity_poly.type
_entity_poly.pdbx_seq_one_letter_code
_entity_poly.pdbx_strand_id
1 'polypeptide(L)'
;MKFFKYILALLLATQALTAPVQAQQDDPILPYRVAPQNLLKFNRFLINPTFSTVREDKSYVNLLHRNQSVQFQDNDQTYFLSYSGRIGDRSGLGLSLYSQKIGPISNIGVLANYAYGIKLSDKSNFTFGGNLAYYSTGLNRNNVDVVDLNDFLLNGTEDSNILSFQPGFNLSYGNFDFGAYAENLIEYNLKTSKSLSDFGDKSYSAHLQYAHTFEDGSGIMEYARLLPLGRVRMNSQRARSNNASDISLGGSLILDLPKLGWVQGGYDSFYGASAGVGFNINQRLSLGYT
;
A
#
# COMPACT_ATOMS: atom_id res chain seq x y z
N MET A 1 -2.63 64.00 5.20
CA MET A 1 -2.61 62.74 6.00
C MET A 1 -3.92 61.94 5.96
N LYS A 2 -5.12 62.54 6.07
CA LYS A 2 -6.39 61.78 6.04
C LYS A 2 -6.69 61.11 4.69
N PHE A 3 -6.40 61.79 3.57
CA PHE A 3 -6.63 61.27 2.21
C PHE A 3 -5.81 59.99 1.91
N PHE A 4 -4.54 59.95 2.37
CA PHE A 4 -3.67 58.78 2.22
C PHE A 4 -4.17 57.56 3.00
N LYS A 5 -4.80 57.77 4.16
CA LYS A 5 -5.42 56.69 4.95
C LYS A 5 -6.62 56.06 4.23
N TYR A 6 -7.42 56.87 3.53
CA TYR A 6 -8.56 56.36 2.75
C TYR A 6 -8.11 55.59 1.51
N ILE A 7 -7.06 56.05 0.83
CA ILE A 7 -6.47 55.32 -0.31
C ILE A 7 -5.86 53.99 0.15
N LEU A 8 -5.14 53.99 1.28
CA LEU A 8 -4.56 52.76 1.84
C LEU A 8 -5.64 51.77 2.29
N ALA A 9 -6.72 52.26 2.90
CA ALA A 9 -7.87 51.44 3.28
C ALA A 9 -8.59 50.85 2.06
N LEU A 10 -8.73 51.62 0.98
CA LEU A 10 -9.33 51.15 -0.27
C LEU A 10 -8.46 50.08 -0.94
N LEU A 11 -7.13 50.25 -0.94
CA LEU A 11 -6.16 49.29 -1.47
C LEU A 11 -6.11 47.97 -0.67
N LEU A 12 -6.26 48.06 0.65
CA LEU A 12 -6.38 46.89 1.52
C LEU A 12 -7.72 46.16 1.32
N ALA A 13 -8.81 46.91 1.14
CA ALA A 13 -10.13 46.34 0.87
C ALA A 13 -10.21 45.66 -0.51
N THR A 14 -9.59 46.23 -1.54
CA THR A 14 -9.55 45.60 -2.87
C THR A 14 -8.69 44.34 -2.88
N GLN A 15 -7.57 44.29 -2.15
CA GLN A 15 -6.79 43.06 -2.00
C GLN A 15 -7.53 41.96 -1.21
N ALA A 16 -8.33 42.33 -0.20
CA ALA A 16 -9.16 41.38 0.53
C ALA A 16 -10.30 40.79 -0.32
N LEU A 17 -10.81 41.54 -1.30
CA LEU A 17 -11.88 41.11 -2.20
C LEU A 17 -11.39 40.27 -3.40
N THR A 18 -10.10 40.31 -3.73
CA THR A 18 -9.51 39.54 -4.85
C THR A 18 -8.79 38.27 -4.42
N ALA A 19 -8.72 37.96 -3.12
CA ALA A 19 -8.20 36.68 -2.67
C ALA A 19 -9.17 35.58 -3.15
N PRO A 20 -8.77 34.66 -4.04
CA PRO A 20 -9.61 33.53 -4.38
C PRO A 20 -9.80 32.72 -3.10
N VAL A 21 -11.00 32.78 -2.51
CA VAL A 21 -11.42 31.83 -1.49
C VAL A 21 -11.58 30.50 -2.20
N GLN A 22 -10.48 29.74 -2.30
CA GLN A 22 -10.54 28.34 -2.68
C GLN A 22 -11.02 27.53 -1.46
N ALA A 23 -12.31 27.62 -1.16
CA ALA A 23 -12.98 26.59 -0.40
C ALA A 23 -13.30 25.42 -1.36
N GLN A 24 -12.27 24.75 -1.86
CA GLN A 24 -12.46 23.45 -2.51
C GLN A 24 -12.50 22.41 -1.40
N GLN A 25 -13.72 22.00 -1.06
CA GLN A 25 -13.95 20.76 -0.34
C GLN A 25 -13.73 19.64 -1.36
N ASP A 26 -12.53 19.05 -1.34
CA ASP A 26 -12.23 17.89 -2.18
C ASP A 26 -13.14 16.73 -1.80
N ASP A 27 -13.65 16.00 -2.81
CA ASP A 27 -14.43 14.79 -2.60
C ASP A 27 -13.67 13.80 -1.70
N PRO A 28 -14.37 13.04 -0.82
CA PRO A 28 -13.74 12.07 0.04
C PRO A 28 -13.09 10.95 -0.78
N ILE A 29 -11.76 11.03 -0.91
CA ILE A 29 -10.93 10.01 -1.55
C ILE A 29 -10.37 9.10 -0.47
N LEU A 30 -10.69 7.81 -0.55
CA LEU A 30 -9.99 6.78 0.22
C LEU A 30 -8.80 6.30 -0.62
N PRO A 31 -7.56 6.77 -0.33
CA PRO A 31 -6.41 6.32 -1.08
C PRO A 31 -6.21 4.83 -0.86
N TYR A 32 -5.71 4.16 -1.89
CA TYR A 32 -5.26 2.78 -1.79
C TYR A 32 -4.20 2.65 -0.68
N ARG A 33 -4.49 1.84 0.34
CA ARG A 33 -3.56 1.61 1.46
C ARG A 33 -3.50 0.13 1.80
N VAL A 34 -2.28 -0.40 1.86
CA VAL A 34 -2.05 -1.79 2.25
C VAL A 34 -1.15 -1.82 3.47
N ALA A 35 -1.64 -2.43 4.55
CA ALA A 35 -0.78 -2.70 5.70
C ALA A 35 0.11 -3.92 5.40
N PRO A 36 1.45 -3.74 5.38
CA PRO A 36 2.42 -4.73 4.89
C PRO A 36 2.66 -5.91 5.84
N GLN A 37 2.25 -5.83 7.11
CA GLN A 37 2.87 -6.64 8.18
C GLN A 37 2.63 -8.14 8.03
N ASN A 38 1.53 -8.52 7.37
CA ASN A 38 1.12 -9.92 7.18
C ASN A 38 1.28 -10.42 5.73
N LEU A 39 2.08 -9.73 4.92
CA LEU A 39 2.25 -10.02 3.49
C LEU A 39 3.57 -10.71 3.13
N LEU A 40 4.35 -11.15 4.13
CA LEU A 40 5.64 -11.81 3.87
C LEU A 40 5.50 -13.18 3.23
N LYS A 41 4.38 -13.88 3.45
CA LYS A 41 4.09 -15.15 2.77
C LYS A 41 3.47 -14.96 1.38
N PHE A 42 2.47 -14.09 1.26
CA PHE A 42 1.69 -13.88 0.05
C PHE A 42 1.47 -12.38 -0.21
N ASN A 43 1.32 -12.01 -1.48
CA ASN A 43 1.15 -10.63 -1.94
C ASN A 43 2.35 -9.72 -1.61
N ARG A 44 3.56 -10.30 -1.62
CA ARG A 44 4.81 -9.59 -1.31
C ARG A 44 5.06 -8.40 -2.24
N PHE A 45 4.54 -8.43 -3.47
CA PHE A 45 4.60 -7.32 -4.43
C PHE A 45 3.91 -6.02 -3.93
N LEU A 46 3.05 -6.12 -2.92
CA LEU A 46 2.44 -4.97 -2.23
C LEU A 46 3.38 -4.33 -1.19
N ILE A 47 4.40 -5.07 -0.72
CA ILE A 47 5.47 -4.53 0.13
C ILE A 47 6.49 -3.79 -0.73
N ASN A 48 6.89 -4.39 -1.86
CA ASN A 48 7.74 -3.80 -2.87
C ASN A 48 7.45 -4.47 -4.23
N PRO A 49 7.26 -3.73 -5.34
CA PRO A 49 6.88 -4.30 -6.62
C PRO A 49 7.87 -5.34 -7.17
N THR A 50 9.14 -5.30 -6.74
CA THR A 50 10.16 -6.29 -7.15
C THR A 50 9.98 -7.67 -6.54
N PHE A 51 9.18 -7.81 -5.49
CA PHE A 51 9.01 -9.06 -4.75
C PHE A 51 8.16 -10.11 -5.46
N SER A 52 7.60 -9.80 -6.64
CA SER A 52 7.09 -10.84 -7.55
C SER A 52 8.21 -11.66 -8.19
N THR A 53 9.47 -11.20 -8.11
CA THR A 53 10.67 -11.92 -8.57
C THR A 53 11.64 -12.19 -7.43
N VAL A 54 11.91 -11.20 -6.58
CA VAL A 54 12.93 -11.28 -5.53
C VAL A 54 12.53 -12.28 -4.45
N ARG A 55 13.34 -13.34 -4.28
CA ARG A 55 13.10 -14.43 -3.32
C ARG A 55 11.73 -15.09 -3.48
N GLU A 56 11.15 -15.03 -4.67
CA GLU A 56 9.88 -15.67 -5.00
C GLU A 56 10.18 -16.93 -5.81
N ASP A 57 9.63 -18.06 -5.38
CA ASP A 57 9.88 -19.38 -5.95
C ASP A 57 8.60 -20.07 -6.44
N LYS A 58 7.43 -19.52 -6.09
CA LYS A 58 6.14 -20.11 -6.41
C LYS A 58 5.22 -19.08 -7.03
N SER A 59 4.38 -19.56 -7.94
CA SER A 59 3.20 -18.83 -8.38
C SER A 59 2.00 -19.24 -7.54
N TYR A 60 1.18 -18.30 -7.13
CA TYR A 60 0.01 -18.55 -6.30
C TYR A 60 -1.16 -17.66 -6.67
N VAL A 61 -2.36 -18.17 -6.41
CA VAL A 61 -3.57 -17.36 -6.26
C VAL A 61 -3.87 -17.25 -4.78
N ASN A 62 -4.11 -16.04 -4.30
CA ASN A 62 -4.36 -15.76 -2.90
C ASN A 62 -5.65 -14.94 -2.75
N LEU A 63 -6.53 -15.40 -1.86
CA LEU A 63 -7.64 -14.63 -1.34
C LEU A 63 -7.26 -14.16 0.07
N LEU A 64 -7.21 -12.85 0.27
CA LEU A 64 -6.94 -12.24 1.57
C LEU A 64 -8.17 -11.43 1.99
N HIS A 65 -8.67 -11.72 3.19
CA HIS A 65 -9.64 -10.90 3.87
C HIS A 65 -9.02 -10.32 5.14
N ARG A 66 -9.12 -9.01 5.30
CA ARG A 66 -8.71 -8.30 6.51
C ARG A 66 -9.91 -7.52 7.04
N ASN A 67 -10.13 -7.66 8.34
CA ASN A 67 -11.22 -7.06 9.08
C ASN A 67 -10.64 -6.46 10.36
N GLN A 68 -10.40 -5.15 10.36
CA GLN A 68 -9.78 -4.45 11.49
C GLN A 68 -10.86 -3.80 12.34
N SER A 69 -10.70 -3.81 13.66
CA SER A 69 -11.68 -3.20 14.58
C SER A 69 -13.08 -3.82 14.47
N VAL A 70 -13.16 -5.16 14.40
CA VAL A 70 -14.39 -5.95 14.19
C VAL A 70 -15.54 -5.66 15.16
N GLN A 71 -15.25 -5.07 16.32
CA GLN A 71 -16.24 -4.71 17.34
C GLN A 71 -17.08 -3.49 16.93
N PHE A 72 -16.64 -2.71 15.95
CA PHE A 72 -17.31 -1.50 15.49
C PHE A 72 -18.10 -1.76 14.21
N GLN A 73 -19.27 -1.15 14.10
CA GLN A 73 -20.01 -1.09 12.84
C GLN A 73 -19.24 -0.22 11.83
N ASP A 74 -19.29 -0.60 10.55
CA ASP A 74 -18.59 0.08 9.44
C ASP A 74 -17.07 0.22 9.63
N ASN A 75 -16.49 -0.84 10.18
CA ASN A 75 -15.06 -0.98 10.39
C ASN A 75 -14.26 -1.14 9.08
N ASP A 76 -12.92 -1.11 9.18
CA ASP A 76 -12.04 -1.25 8.03
C ASP A 76 -12.01 -2.69 7.54
N GLN A 77 -12.56 -2.90 6.35
CA GLN A 77 -12.60 -4.18 5.68
C GLN A 77 -11.89 -4.09 4.33
N THR A 78 -10.99 -5.04 4.10
CA THR A 78 -10.22 -5.12 2.88
C THR A 78 -10.23 -6.54 2.34
N TYR A 79 -10.48 -6.68 1.04
CA TYR A 79 -10.43 -7.94 0.31
C TYR A 79 -9.43 -7.83 -0.84
N PHE A 80 -8.61 -8.85 -1.02
CA PHE A 80 -7.75 -9.02 -2.19
C PHE A 80 -7.98 -10.39 -2.80
N LEU A 81 -8.13 -10.42 -4.12
CA LEU A 81 -7.96 -11.61 -4.94
C LEU A 81 -6.75 -11.36 -5.85
N SER A 82 -5.65 -12.04 -5.56
CA SER A 82 -4.36 -11.79 -6.20
C SER A 82 -3.80 -13.03 -6.85
N TYR A 83 -3.15 -12.85 -7.98
CA TYR A 83 -2.19 -13.77 -8.57
C TYR A 83 -0.79 -13.14 -8.48
N SER A 84 0.23 -13.91 -8.14
CA SER A 84 1.62 -13.46 -8.22
C SER A 84 2.56 -14.63 -8.47
N GLY A 85 3.63 -14.40 -9.21
CA GLY A 85 4.70 -15.37 -9.39
C GLY A 85 5.71 -14.97 -10.46
N ARG A 86 6.78 -15.76 -10.56
CA ARG A 86 7.81 -15.59 -11.58
C ARG A 86 7.35 -16.09 -12.94
N ILE A 87 7.75 -15.36 -13.97
CA ILE A 87 7.54 -15.73 -15.37
C ILE A 87 8.91 -15.73 -16.03
N GLY A 88 9.52 -16.91 -16.06
CA GLY A 88 10.90 -17.11 -16.48
C GLY A 88 11.92 -16.71 -15.41
N ASP A 89 13.19 -16.66 -15.82
CA ASP A 89 14.30 -16.56 -14.87
C ASP A 89 14.48 -15.15 -14.30
N ARG A 90 13.97 -14.13 -15.00
CA ARG A 90 14.27 -12.72 -14.68
C ARG A 90 13.03 -11.87 -14.49
N SER A 91 11.85 -12.35 -14.85
CA SER A 91 10.62 -11.56 -14.77
C SER A 91 9.65 -12.11 -13.74
N GLY A 92 8.83 -11.23 -13.20
CA GLY A 92 7.74 -11.55 -12.30
C GLY A 92 6.52 -10.74 -12.68
N LEU A 93 5.34 -11.33 -12.51
CA LEU A 93 4.06 -10.66 -12.68
C LEU A 93 3.21 -10.80 -11.42
N GLY A 94 2.36 -9.82 -11.22
CA GLY A 94 1.26 -9.89 -10.28
C GLY A 94 0.02 -9.21 -10.84
N LEU A 95 -1.13 -9.70 -10.46
CA LEU A 95 -2.42 -9.09 -10.75
C LEU A 95 -3.28 -9.19 -9.49
N SER A 96 -3.94 -8.11 -9.11
CA SER A 96 -4.78 -8.09 -7.92
C SER A 96 -6.07 -7.33 -8.18
N LEU A 97 -7.19 -7.95 -7.84
CA LEU A 97 -8.46 -7.25 -7.65
C LEU A 97 -8.61 -6.99 -6.17
N TYR A 98 -9.04 -5.79 -5.81
CA TYR A 98 -9.21 -5.45 -4.41
C TYR A 98 -10.43 -4.58 -4.18
N SER A 99 -10.95 -4.66 -2.96
CA SER A 99 -11.98 -3.76 -2.46
C SER A 99 -11.67 -3.40 -1.02
N GLN A 100 -11.77 -2.12 -0.68
CA GLN A 100 -11.64 -1.62 0.67
C GLN A 100 -12.87 -0.80 1.04
N LYS A 101 -13.33 -0.94 2.28
CA LYS A 101 -14.42 -0.15 2.84
C LYS A 101 -14.00 0.33 4.22
N ILE A 102 -14.20 1.62 4.48
CA ILE A 102 -14.06 2.24 5.80
C ILE A 102 -15.25 3.19 5.97
N GLY A 103 -16.13 2.94 6.93
CA GLY A 103 -17.32 3.76 7.06
C GLY A 103 -18.22 3.64 5.80
N PRO A 104 -18.81 4.75 5.35
CA PRO A 104 -19.54 4.79 4.09
C PRO A 104 -18.64 4.96 2.86
N ILE A 105 -17.32 5.12 3.03
CA ILE A 105 -16.40 5.30 1.90
C ILE A 105 -15.87 3.93 1.48
N SER A 106 -15.87 3.68 0.18
CA SER A 106 -15.32 2.45 -0.38
C SER A 106 -14.52 2.72 -1.63
N ASN A 107 -13.53 1.86 -1.89
CA ASN A 107 -12.86 1.79 -3.15
C ASN A 107 -12.82 0.35 -3.68
N ILE A 108 -12.78 0.24 -5.00
CA ILE A 108 -12.61 -1.02 -5.72
C ILE A 108 -11.65 -0.78 -6.87
N GLY A 109 -10.72 -1.70 -7.08
CA GLY A 109 -9.69 -1.50 -8.07
C GLY A 109 -9.00 -2.75 -8.53
N VAL A 110 -8.17 -2.53 -9.54
CA VAL A 110 -7.28 -3.51 -10.14
C VAL A 110 -5.85 -3.00 -10.00
N LEU A 111 -4.91 -3.91 -9.76
CA LEU A 111 -3.49 -3.61 -9.66
C LEU A 111 -2.72 -4.63 -10.49
N ALA A 112 -1.94 -4.14 -11.44
CA ALA A 112 -0.99 -4.93 -12.21
C ALA A 112 0.43 -4.66 -11.73
N ASN A 113 1.21 -5.71 -11.54
CA ASN A 113 2.60 -5.66 -11.12
C ASN A 113 3.49 -6.30 -12.17
N TYR A 114 4.63 -5.67 -12.47
CA TYR A 114 5.71 -6.28 -13.24
C TYR A 114 7.05 -5.96 -12.62
N ALA A 115 7.93 -6.96 -12.56
CA ALA A 115 9.30 -6.82 -12.09
C ALA A 115 10.28 -7.52 -13.03
N TYR A 116 11.46 -6.93 -13.21
CA TYR A 116 12.52 -7.45 -14.05
C TYR A 116 13.88 -7.38 -13.37
N GLY A 117 14.59 -8.50 -13.37
CA GLY A 117 15.91 -8.69 -12.77
C GLY A 117 17.03 -8.67 -13.80
N ILE A 118 18.06 -7.88 -13.50
CA ILE A 118 19.33 -7.84 -14.20
C ILE A 118 20.38 -8.53 -13.33
N LYS A 119 20.97 -9.61 -13.84
CA LYS A 119 22.10 -10.27 -13.19
C LYS A 119 23.34 -9.37 -13.31
N LEU A 120 23.87 -8.92 -12.17
CA LEU A 120 25.09 -8.11 -12.12
C LEU A 120 26.34 -8.99 -11.94
N SER A 121 26.23 -10.04 -11.13
CA SER A 121 27.26 -11.07 -10.93
C SER A 121 26.63 -12.39 -10.47
N ASP A 122 27.43 -13.42 -10.18
CA ASP A 122 26.92 -14.67 -9.60
C ASP A 122 26.32 -14.50 -8.20
N LYS A 123 26.71 -13.44 -7.48
CA LYS A 123 26.22 -13.14 -6.14
C LYS A 123 25.29 -11.94 -6.08
N SER A 124 25.07 -11.23 -7.19
CA SER A 124 24.30 -9.99 -7.17
C SER A 124 23.34 -9.82 -8.34
N ASN A 125 22.13 -9.35 -8.01
CA ASN A 125 21.06 -9.06 -8.95
C ASN A 125 20.46 -7.69 -8.65
N PHE A 126 20.21 -6.89 -9.67
CA PHE A 126 19.44 -5.67 -9.56
C PHE A 126 18.07 -5.90 -10.17
N THR A 127 17.01 -5.75 -9.39
CA THR A 127 15.63 -5.90 -9.85
C THR A 127 14.94 -4.56 -9.78
N PHE A 128 14.20 -4.18 -10.82
CA PHE A 128 13.31 -3.03 -10.81
C PHE A 128 11.91 -3.48 -11.18
N GLY A 129 10.90 -2.74 -10.74
CA GLY A 129 9.52 -3.07 -11.03
C GLY A 129 8.58 -1.93 -10.72
N GLY A 130 7.30 -2.12 -11.04
CA GLY A 130 6.27 -1.16 -10.72
C GLY A 130 4.91 -1.81 -10.55
N ASN A 131 4.11 -1.19 -9.69
CA ASN A 131 2.68 -1.45 -9.61
C ASN A 131 1.93 -0.34 -10.37
N LEU A 132 0.99 -0.72 -11.22
CA LEU A 132 0.03 0.15 -11.86
C LEU A 132 -1.36 -0.20 -11.30
N ALA A 133 -1.98 0.74 -10.60
CA ALA A 133 -3.29 0.56 -10.02
C ALA A 133 -4.31 1.50 -10.67
N TYR A 134 -5.48 0.98 -10.97
CA TYR A 134 -6.65 1.76 -11.34
C TYR A 134 -7.76 1.43 -10.34
N TYR A 135 -8.36 2.44 -9.74
CA TYR A 135 -9.43 2.25 -8.78
C TYR A 135 -10.46 3.36 -8.82
N SER A 136 -11.70 2.98 -8.52
CA SER A 136 -12.79 3.91 -8.26
C SER A 136 -13.00 3.99 -6.75
N THR A 137 -13.14 5.20 -6.24
CA THR A 137 -13.36 5.49 -4.81
C THR A 137 -14.49 6.48 -4.66
N GLY A 138 -15.33 6.31 -3.65
CA GLY A 138 -16.40 7.25 -3.40
C GLY A 138 -17.25 6.91 -2.20
N LEU A 139 -18.30 7.70 -2.02
CA LEU A 139 -19.23 7.62 -0.90
C LEU A 139 -20.42 6.71 -1.25
N ASN A 140 -20.57 5.61 -0.52
CA ASN A 140 -21.75 4.78 -0.60
C ASN A 140 -22.88 5.39 0.24
N ARG A 141 -23.76 6.15 -0.42
CA ARG A 141 -24.89 6.85 0.20
C ARG A 141 -25.91 5.92 0.86
N ASN A 142 -26.02 4.67 0.41
CA ASN A 142 -26.94 3.69 1.01
C ASN A 142 -26.51 3.29 2.44
N ASN A 143 -25.25 3.55 2.80
CA ASN A 143 -24.71 3.27 4.12
C ASN A 143 -24.58 4.55 4.97
N VAL A 144 -25.32 5.61 4.63
CA VAL A 144 -25.32 6.87 5.37
C VAL A 144 -26.72 7.17 5.88
N ASP A 145 -26.83 7.40 7.19
CA ASP A 145 -28.04 7.95 7.79
C ASP A 145 -28.10 9.46 7.51
N VAL A 146 -29.00 9.85 6.61
CA VAL A 146 -29.11 11.24 6.15
C VAL A 146 -29.97 12.04 7.11
N VAL A 147 -29.36 12.99 7.83
CA VAL A 147 -30.06 13.93 8.72
C VAL A 147 -30.64 15.11 7.94
N ASP A 148 -29.92 15.62 6.94
CA ASP A 148 -30.36 16.69 6.03
C ASP A 148 -30.37 16.18 4.59
N LEU A 149 -31.57 16.03 4.03
CA LEU A 149 -31.78 15.58 2.65
C LEU A 149 -31.27 16.59 1.60
N ASN A 150 -31.07 17.85 1.99
CA ASN A 150 -30.56 18.90 1.11
C ASN A 150 -29.05 19.15 1.29
N ASP A 151 -28.34 18.29 2.03
CA ASP A 151 -26.89 18.42 2.18
C ASP A 151 -26.20 18.29 0.81
N PHE A 152 -25.61 19.40 0.36
CA PHE A 152 -24.92 19.49 -0.91
C PHE A 152 -23.67 18.62 -0.96
N LEU A 153 -23.00 18.37 0.18
CA LEU A 153 -21.84 17.48 0.21
C LEU A 153 -22.27 16.03 -0.03
N LEU A 154 -23.35 15.59 0.62
CA LEU A 154 -23.87 14.24 0.45
C LEU A 154 -24.43 14.02 -0.97
N ASN A 155 -25.15 15.02 -1.50
CA ASN A 155 -25.78 14.94 -2.81
C ASN A 155 -24.83 15.23 -3.99
N GLY A 156 -23.81 16.05 -3.78
CA GLY A 156 -22.84 16.50 -4.77
C GLY A 156 -21.57 15.65 -4.86
N THR A 157 -21.28 14.80 -3.87
CA THR A 157 -20.10 13.91 -3.92
C THR A 157 -20.22 12.95 -5.10
N GLU A 158 -19.22 12.98 -5.98
CA GLU A 158 -19.05 12.02 -7.06
C GLU A 158 -17.90 11.06 -6.79
N ASP A 159 -18.03 9.83 -7.29
CA ASP A 159 -16.93 8.87 -7.27
C ASP A 159 -15.73 9.40 -8.06
N SER A 160 -14.52 9.17 -7.57
CA SER A 160 -13.26 9.51 -8.24
C SER A 160 -12.62 8.27 -8.87
N ASN A 161 -12.06 8.44 -10.08
CA ASN A 161 -11.33 7.38 -10.77
C ASN A 161 -9.84 7.71 -10.78
N ILE A 162 -9.06 6.92 -10.05
CA ILE A 162 -7.65 7.20 -9.81
C ILE A 162 -6.78 6.21 -10.57
N LEU A 163 -5.82 6.74 -11.31
CA LEU A 163 -4.70 5.99 -11.87
C LEU A 163 -3.46 6.24 -11.01
N SER A 164 -2.83 5.17 -10.53
CA SER A 164 -1.65 5.24 -9.68
C SER A 164 -0.49 4.41 -10.21
N PHE A 165 0.71 4.98 -10.22
CA PHE A 165 1.94 4.28 -10.57
C PHE A 165 2.93 4.32 -9.42
N GLN A 166 3.48 3.15 -9.07
CA GLN A 166 4.23 2.91 -7.85
C GLN A 166 5.51 2.11 -8.19
N PRO A 167 6.60 2.79 -8.60
CA PRO A 167 7.84 2.12 -8.97
C PRO A 167 8.69 1.75 -7.75
N GLY A 168 9.53 0.72 -7.90
CA GLY A 168 10.50 0.31 -6.90
C GLY A 168 11.68 -0.46 -7.48
N PHE A 169 12.71 -0.62 -6.68
CA PHE A 169 13.88 -1.43 -7.02
C PHE A 169 14.39 -2.22 -5.81
N ASN A 170 15.22 -3.23 -6.09
CA ASN A 170 15.88 -4.07 -5.11
C ASN A 170 17.24 -4.54 -5.62
N LEU A 171 18.28 -4.35 -4.83
CA LEU A 171 19.62 -4.91 -5.01
C LEU A 171 19.79 -6.11 -4.08
N SER A 172 19.93 -7.28 -4.68
CA SER A 172 20.25 -8.51 -3.98
C SER A 172 21.76 -8.73 -3.98
N TYR A 173 22.35 -9.03 -2.82
CA TYR A 173 23.75 -9.46 -2.68
C TYR A 173 23.83 -10.66 -1.73
N GLY A 174 24.10 -11.85 -2.28
CA GLY A 174 24.06 -13.11 -1.55
C GLY A 174 22.67 -13.35 -0.96
N ASN A 175 22.58 -13.31 0.37
CA ASN A 175 21.34 -13.49 1.14
C ASN A 175 20.69 -12.18 1.60
N PHE A 176 21.28 -11.03 1.26
CA PHE A 176 20.73 -9.72 1.61
C PHE A 176 20.00 -9.10 0.43
N ASP A 177 18.92 -8.39 0.73
CA ASP A 177 18.13 -7.64 -0.23
C ASP A 177 17.89 -6.23 0.31
N PHE A 178 18.36 -5.22 -0.41
CA PHE A 178 18.11 -3.81 -0.11
C PHE A 178 17.25 -3.21 -1.21
N GLY A 179 16.21 -2.47 -0.86
CA GLY A 179 15.35 -1.86 -1.87
C GLY A 179 14.63 -0.61 -1.42
N ALA A 180 14.06 0.08 -2.40
CA ALA A 180 13.20 1.24 -2.19
C ALA A 180 11.94 1.15 -3.03
N TYR A 181 10.90 1.83 -2.59
CA TYR A 181 9.57 1.81 -3.17
C TYR A 181 8.91 3.17 -3.03
N ALA A 182 8.45 3.75 -4.14
CA ALA A 182 7.62 4.95 -4.13
C ALA A 182 6.15 4.52 -4.18
N GLU A 183 5.49 4.49 -3.03
CA GLU A 183 4.20 3.81 -2.84
C GLU A 183 3.04 4.49 -3.57
N ASN A 184 3.19 5.77 -3.89
CA ASN A 184 2.16 6.56 -4.56
C ASN A 184 2.74 7.69 -5.44
N LEU A 185 3.85 7.42 -6.14
CA LEU A 185 4.62 8.41 -6.90
C LEU A 185 3.76 9.25 -7.86
N ILE A 186 2.88 8.58 -8.61
CA ILE A 186 1.90 9.22 -9.49
C ILE A 186 0.53 8.79 -9.02
N GLU A 187 -0.36 9.75 -8.83
CA GLU A 187 -1.78 9.54 -8.53
C GLU A 187 -2.56 10.60 -9.28
N TYR A 188 -3.30 10.19 -10.29
CA TYR A 188 -4.01 11.10 -11.18
C TYR A 188 -5.50 10.78 -11.17
N ASN A 189 -6.32 11.78 -10.87
CA ASN A 189 -7.77 11.67 -10.95
C ASN A 189 -8.20 11.93 -12.39
N LEU A 190 -8.70 10.88 -13.04
CA LEU A 190 -9.11 10.91 -14.44
C LEU A 190 -10.39 11.74 -14.67
N LYS A 191 -11.22 11.95 -13.64
CA LYS A 191 -12.41 12.80 -13.75
C LYS A 191 -12.05 14.28 -13.68
N THR A 192 -11.27 14.67 -12.68
CA THR A 192 -10.90 16.08 -12.47
C THR A 192 -9.69 16.52 -13.27
N SER A 193 -8.99 15.57 -13.91
CA SER A 193 -7.74 15.79 -14.64
C SER A 193 -6.62 16.41 -13.79
N LYS A 194 -6.60 16.12 -12.48
CA LYS A 194 -5.63 16.66 -11.52
C LYS A 194 -4.81 15.56 -10.85
N SER A 195 -3.56 15.90 -10.49
CA SER A 195 -2.80 15.09 -9.54
C SER A 195 -3.52 15.11 -8.20
N LEU A 196 -3.55 13.97 -7.51
CA LEU A 196 -4.10 13.92 -6.17
C LEU A 196 -3.21 14.71 -5.23
N SER A 197 -1.91 14.46 -5.18
CA SER A 197 -1.01 15.13 -4.23
C SER A 197 0.25 15.66 -4.91
N ASP A 198 0.90 16.61 -4.23
CA ASP A 198 2.20 17.13 -4.63
C ASP A 198 3.31 16.11 -4.37
N PHE A 199 4.47 16.34 -4.98
CA PHE A 199 5.64 15.48 -4.84
C PHE A 199 6.14 15.39 -3.38
N GLY A 200 6.04 16.49 -2.63
CA GLY A 200 6.43 16.54 -1.21
C GLY A 200 5.52 15.73 -0.28
N ASP A 201 4.33 15.33 -0.76
CA ASP A 201 3.33 14.58 0.00
C ASP A 201 3.33 13.08 -0.33
N LYS A 202 4.30 12.61 -1.12
CA LYS A 202 4.40 11.21 -1.53
C LYS A 202 5.02 10.36 -0.43
N SER A 203 4.61 9.09 -0.41
CA SER A 203 5.12 8.07 0.48
C SER A 203 6.24 7.30 -0.20
N TYR A 204 7.33 7.12 0.53
CA TYR A 204 8.49 6.36 0.10
C TYR A 204 8.86 5.39 1.19
N SER A 205 9.17 4.15 0.84
CA SER A 205 9.72 3.19 1.77
C SER A 205 11.03 2.60 1.27
N ALA A 206 11.89 2.25 2.23
CA ALA A 206 13.11 1.51 2.01
C ALA A 206 13.11 0.29 2.92
N HIS A 207 13.76 -0.78 2.48
CA HIS A 207 13.81 -2.02 3.22
C HIS A 207 15.18 -2.70 3.16
N LEU A 208 15.43 -3.51 4.18
CA LEU A 208 16.53 -4.46 4.25
C LEU A 208 15.96 -5.82 4.67
N GLN A 209 16.13 -6.84 3.83
CA GLN A 209 15.76 -8.21 4.12
C GLN A 209 16.99 -9.10 4.16
N TYR A 210 17.00 -10.06 5.06
CA TYR A 210 17.94 -11.18 5.02
C TYR A 210 17.15 -12.47 4.79
N ALA A 211 17.64 -13.32 3.88
CA ALA A 211 17.01 -14.58 3.53
C ALA A 211 17.91 -15.74 3.93
N HIS A 212 17.50 -16.50 4.94
CA HIS A 212 18.17 -17.72 5.34
C HIS A 212 17.36 -18.93 4.89
N THR A 213 17.97 -19.84 4.15
CA THR A 213 17.38 -21.11 3.74
C THR A 213 18.10 -22.23 4.48
N PHE A 214 17.34 -23.12 5.12
CA PHE A 214 17.88 -24.28 5.83
C PHE A 214 18.13 -25.42 4.82
N GLU A 215 19.35 -25.47 4.26
CA GLU A 215 19.75 -26.46 3.24
C GLU A 215 19.95 -27.86 3.84
N ASP A 216 20.55 -27.96 5.02
CA ASP A 216 20.78 -29.23 5.75
C ASP A 216 19.61 -29.60 6.70
N GLY A 217 18.45 -28.96 6.50
CA GLY A 217 17.26 -29.25 7.30
C GLY A 217 16.71 -30.65 7.03
N SER A 218 16.27 -31.34 8.09
CA SER A 218 15.56 -32.62 7.97
C SER A 218 14.12 -32.51 8.49
N GLY A 219 13.26 -33.44 8.07
CA GLY A 219 11.86 -33.47 8.51
C GLY A 219 11.12 -32.20 8.09
N ILE A 220 10.55 -31.48 9.08
CA ILE A 220 9.76 -30.24 8.87
C ILE A 220 10.62 -29.02 8.50
N MET A 221 11.93 -29.07 8.75
CA MET A 221 12.87 -27.97 8.47
C MET A 221 13.51 -28.06 7.08
N GLU A 222 13.24 -29.13 6.34
CA GLU A 222 13.77 -29.30 4.98
C GLU A 222 13.27 -28.17 4.06
N TYR A 223 14.20 -27.41 3.48
CA TYR A 223 13.93 -26.19 2.71
C TYR A 223 13.16 -25.11 3.48
N ALA A 224 13.21 -25.11 4.81
CA ALA A 224 12.65 -24.02 5.60
C ALA A 224 13.33 -22.70 5.25
N ARG A 225 12.60 -21.59 5.41
CA ARG A 225 13.11 -20.25 5.13
C ARG A 225 12.80 -19.31 6.28
N LEU A 226 13.81 -18.57 6.74
CA LEU A 226 13.67 -17.50 7.71
C LEU A 226 13.94 -16.16 7.01
N LEU A 227 12.96 -15.26 6.98
CA LEU A 227 13.03 -13.99 6.25
C LEU A 227 12.73 -12.80 7.18
N PRO A 228 13.70 -12.31 7.97
CA PRO A 228 13.60 -11.01 8.65
C PRO A 228 13.64 -9.85 7.63
N LEU A 229 12.76 -8.88 7.82
CA LEU A 229 12.63 -7.65 7.02
C LEU A 229 12.55 -6.43 7.95
N GLY A 230 13.50 -5.51 7.82
CA GLY A 230 13.42 -4.16 8.36
C GLY A 230 12.95 -3.17 7.29
N ARG A 231 12.15 -2.19 7.69
CA ARG A 231 11.52 -1.19 6.83
C ARG A 231 11.54 0.19 7.48
N VAL A 232 11.80 1.21 6.67
CA VAL A 232 11.58 2.62 7.01
C VAL A 232 10.65 3.20 5.96
N ARG A 233 9.67 4.00 6.38
CA ARG A 233 8.67 4.61 5.49
C ARG A 233 8.48 6.08 5.83
N MET A 234 8.60 6.96 4.85
CA MET A 234 8.06 8.32 4.92
C MET A 234 6.58 8.27 4.57
N ASN A 235 5.73 8.76 5.46
CA ASN A 235 4.29 8.75 5.29
C ASN A 235 3.80 9.98 4.53
N SER A 236 2.81 9.80 3.65
CA SER A 236 2.12 10.91 3.00
C SER A 236 1.49 11.87 4.01
N GLN A 237 1.58 13.17 3.73
CA GLN A 237 0.96 14.21 4.57
C GLN A 237 -0.57 14.07 4.68
N ARG A 238 -1.21 13.47 3.65
CA ARG A 238 -2.65 13.21 3.62
C ARG A 238 -3.10 12.01 4.44
N ALA A 239 -2.17 11.09 4.74
CA ALA A 239 -2.44 9.95 5.60
C ALA A 239 -2.19 10.26 7.08
N ARG A 240 -1.84 11.51 7.42
CA ARG A 240 -1.58 11.94 8.79
C ARG A 240 -2.87 12.02 9.60
N SER A 241 -2.87 11.40 10.77
CA SER A 241 -3.62 11.89 11.92
C SER A 241 -2.74 12.90 12.65
N ASN A 242 -3.32 13.91 13.31
CA ASN A 242 -2.63 15.08 13.91
C ASN A 242 -1.45 14.77 14.86
N ASN A 243 -1.21 13.50 15.22
CA ASN A 243 -0.15 13.04 16.13
C ASN A 243 0.79 11.97 15.53
N ALA A 244 0.72 11.66 14.23
CA ALA A 244 1.55 10.62 13.61
C ALA A 244 2.92 11.16 13.17
N SER A 245 4.00 10.42 13.42
CA SER A 245 5.34 10.75 12.97
C SER A 245 5.46 10.68 11.43
N ASP A 246 6.22 11.62 10.85
CA ASP A 246 6.50 11.67 9.42
C ASP A 246 7.18 10.40 8.89
N ILE A 247 7.89 9.71 9.78
CA ILE A 247 8.59 8.46 9.51
C ILE A 247 7.97 7.34 10.33
N SER A 248 7.69 6.22 9.66
CA SER A 248 7.35 4.95 10.29
C SER A 248 8.51 3.97 10.23
N LEU A 249 8.73 3.26 11.32
CA LEU A 249 9.68 2.16 11.41
C LEU A 249 8.90 0.85 11.50
N GLY A 250 9.28 -0.11 10.68
CA GLY A 250 8.64 -1.42 10.62
C GLY A 250 9.66 -2.54 10.65
N GLY A 251 9.32 -3.64 11.31
CA GLY A 251 10.08 -4.88 11.34
C GLY A 251 9.12 -6.06 11.22
N SER A 252 9.47 -7.06 10.42
CA SER A 252 8.68 -8.27 10.28
C SER A 252 9.59 -9.48 10.07
N LEU A 253 9.09 -10.65 10.43
CA LEU A 253 9.79 -11.93 10.35
C LEU A 253 8.81 -12.99 9.90
N ILE A 254 9.22 -13.89 9.02
CA ILE A 254 8.50 -15.12 8.72
C ILE A 254 9.44 -16.31 8.81
N LEU A 255 8.96 -17.37 9.44
CA LEU A 255 9.48 -18.72 9.31
C LEU A 255 8.51 -19.51 8.43
N ASP A 256 8.95 -19.84 7.22
CA ASP A 256 8.21 -20.67 6.26
C ASP A 256 8.72 -22.10 6.32
N LEU A 257 7.83 -23.05 6.58
CA LEU A 257 8.08 -24.48 6.70
C LEU A 257 7.32 -25.19 5.58
N PRO A 258 7.94 -25.48 4.41
CA PRO A 258 7.22 -25.98 3.24
C PRO A 258 6.34 -27.20 3.46
N LYS A 259 6.72 -28.07 4.41
CA LYS A 259 5.96 -29.29 4.74
C LYS A 259 4.85 -29.11 5.76
N LEU A 260 4.81 -27.98 6.48
CA LEU A 260 3.87 -27.76 7.58
C LEU A 260 3.01 -26.52 7.38
N GLY A 261 3.62 -25.37 7.08
CA GLY A 261 2.95 -24.08 7.15
C GLY A 261 3.92 -22.93 7.33
N TRP A 262 3.49 -21.85 7.97
CA TRP A 262 4.35 -20.71 8.28
C TRP A 262 3.88 -20.01 9.55
N VAL A 263 4.82 -19.35 10.21
CA VAL A 263 4.55 -18.42 11.31
C VAL A 263 5.22 -17.10 10.95
N GLN A 264 4.50 -16.00 11.08
CA GLN A 264 5.01 -14.66 10.84
C GLN A 264 4.59 -13.72 11.95
N GLY A 265 5.35 -12.65 12.13
CA GLY A 265 5.02 -11.59 13.06
C GLY A 265 5.80 -10.35 12.74
N GLY A 266 5.32 -9.21 13.23
CA GLY A 266 5.95 -7.94 12.97
C GLY A 266 5.33 -6.80 13.75
N TYR A 267 5.99 -5.66 13.67
CA TYR A 267 5.58 -4.41 14.27
C TYR A 267 5.84 -3.28 13.28
N ASP A 268 4.89 -2.37 13.14
CA ASP A 268 5.06 -1.12 12.41
C ASP A 268 4.55 0.02 13.28
N SER A 269 5.32 1.11 13.42
CA SER A 269 4.94 2.21 14.31
C SER A 269 3.64 2.92 13.91
N PHE A 270 3.16 2.75 12.67
CA PHE A 270 1.90 3.32 12.19
C PHE A 270 0.74 2.32 12.28
N TYR A 271 0.98 1.05 11.95
CA TYR A 271 -0.08 0.03 11.91
C TYR A 271 -0.16 -0.88 13.15
N GLY A 272 0.84 -0.82 14.03
CA GLY A 272 0.93 -1.63 15.24
C GLY A 272 1.56 -3.01 15.05
N ALA A 273 1.35 -3.86 16.05
CA ALA A 273 1.83 -5.24 16.06
C ALA A 273 0.94 -6.16 15.22
N SER A 274 1.53 -7.24 14.70
CA SER A 274 0.87 -8.25 13.90
C SER A 274 1.48 -9.63 14.18
N ALA A 275 0.66 -10.66 14.09
CA ALA A 275 1.07 -12.04 14.18
C ALA A 275 0.20 -12.87 13.25
N GLY A 276 0.79 -13.83 12.55
CA GLY A 276 0.08 -14.69 11.64
C GLY A 276 0.62 -16.10 11.67
N VAL A 277 -0.27 -17.06 11.47
CA VAL A 277 0.06 -18.47 11.32
C VAL A 277 -0.73 -19.05 10.17
N GLY A 278 -0.13 -20.00 9.46
CA GLY A 278 -0.84 -20.76 8.45
C GLY A 278 -0.29 -22.16 8.31
N PHE A 279 -1.05 -23.00 7.64
CA PHE A 279 -0.79 -24.42 7.44
C PHE A 279 -0.98 -24.79 5.98
N ASN A 280 -0.14 -25.69 5.50
CA ASN A 280 -0.27 -26.26 4.15
C ASN A 280 -1.17 -27.49 4.25
N ILE A 281 -2.36 -27.42 3.65
CA ILE A 281 -3.28 -28.57 3.58
C ILE A 281 -2.69 -29.64 2.66
N ASN A 282 -2.10 -29.20 1.55
CA ASN A 282 -1.36 -30.03 0.62
C ASN A 282 -0.29 -29.17 -0.08
N GLN A 283 0.36 -29.73 -1.11
CA GLN A 283 1.43 -29.03 -1.83
C GLN A 283 0.96 -27.78 -2.61
N ARG A 284 -0.34 -27.56 -2.78
CA ARG A 284 -0.95 -26.51 -3.62
C ARG A 284 -1.91 -25.59 -2.88
N LEU A 285 -2.40 -26.00 -1.71
CA LEU A 285 -3.40 -25.29 -0.93
C LEU A 285 -2.90 -25.05 0.48
N SER A 286 -3.03 -23.80 0.89
CA SER A 286 -2.63 -23.31 2.19
C SER A 286 -3.72 -22.41 2.77
N LEU A 287 -3.86 -22.43 4.08
CA LEU A 287 -4.77 -21.53 4.81
C LEU A 287 -4.00 -20.85 5.94
N GLY A 288 -4.36 -19.62 6.26
CA GLY A 288 -3.76 -18.89 7.36
C GLY A 288 -4.69 -17.87 7.99
N TYR A 289 -4.32 -17.43 9.17
CA TYR A 289 -4.99 -16.40 9.94
C TYR A 289 -3.94 -15.43 10.48
N THR A 290 -4.23 -14.14 10.41
CA THR A 290 -3.25 -13.07 10.67
C THR A 290 -3.88 -11.81 11.24
#